data_AF-A0A2V9MRV0-F1
#
_entry.id   AF-A0A2V9MRV0-F1
#
_cell.length_a   1.000
_cell.length_b   1.000
_cell.length_c   1.000
_cell.angle_alpha   90.00
_cell.angle_beta   90.00
_cell.angle_gamma   90.00
#
_symmetry.space_group_name_H-M   'P 1'
#
loop_
_entity.id
_entity.type
_entity.pdbx_description
1 polymer ?
#
loop_
_entity_poly.entity_id
_entity_poly.type
_entity_poly.pdbx_seq_one_letter_code
_entity_poly.pdbx_strand_id
1 'polypeptide(L)'
;MPDPCTRRTAIQLMGAFPVAVSMPFSAEPETTPLGPAEPSSAQEKAQSPKAYDMLRMDGERIITEEEHFGIINGVLTAGINYRDVGTLSGLYAPPFASSDFMLELRLFGEKVPTKKYDWRPIEVRREGELHGITVSTSTILASGRR
;
A
#
# COMPACT_ATOMS: atom_id res chain seq x y z
N MET A 1 37.73 16.99 -0.75
CA MET A 1 36.89 17.35 -1.92
C MET A 1 36.63 16.10 -2.73
N PRO A 2 35.45 15.49 -2.67
CA PRO A 2 35.00 14.56 -3.68
C PRO A 2 33.88 15.19 -4.53
N ASP A 3 34.10 15.14 -5.85
CA ASP A 3 33.20 15.61 -6.90
C ASP A 3 31.96 14.70 -7.11
N PRO A 4 30.89 15.21 -7.76
CA PRO A 4 29.53 14.68 -7.66
C PRO A 4 29.27 13.43 -8.52
N CYS A 5 28.68 12.42 -7.89
CA CYS A 5 28.25 11.20 -8.55
C CYS A 5 27.04 11.47 -9.47
N THR A 6 27.24 11.28 -10.78
CA THR A 6 26.23 11.48 -11.83
C THR A 6 25.48 10.18 -12.15
N ARG A 7 24.16 10.29 -12.39
CA ARG A 7 23.09 9.27 -12.51
C ARG A 7 23.23 8.17 -13.61
N ARG A 8 24.41 7.75 -14.05
CA ARG A 8 24.54 6.87 -15.23
C ARG A 8 25.17 5.48 -15.03
N THR A 9 25.43 5.05 -13.80
CA THR A 9 26.09 3.76 -13.57
C THR A 9 25.49 3.01 -12.38
N ALA A 10 24.28 2.45 -12.56
CA ALA A 10 23.69 1.51 -11.58
C ALA A 10 22.72 0.49 -12.20
N ILE A 11 22.69 0.33 -13.53
CA ILE A 11 21.93 -0.73 -14.21
C ILE A 11 22.93 -1.71 -14.82
N GLN A 12 23.63 -2.46 -13.99
CA GLN A 12 24.46 -3.59 -14.44
C GLN A 12 24.53 -4.71 -13.38
N LEU A 13 23.45 -4.87 -12.62
CA LEU A 13 23.24 -5.98 -11.69
C LEU A 13 21.87 -6.64 -11.95
N MET A 14 21.62 -6.95 -13.22
CA MET A 14 20.51 -7.80 -13.67
C MET A 14 21.07 -9.22 -13.81
N GLY A 15 20.86 -10.03 -12.77
CA GLY A 15 21.14 -11.47 -12.80
C GLY A 15 20.28 -12.19 -13.83
N ALA A 16 20.93 -13.04 -14.60
CA ALA A 16 20.37 -13.79 -15.71
C ALA A 16 19.32 -14.83 -15.28
N PHE A 17 18.25 -14.92 -16.05
CA PHE A 17 17.30 -16.04 -16.01
C PHE A 17 17.84 -17.21 -16.84
N PRO A 18 17.87 -18.47 -16.33
CA PRO A 18 18.12 -19.62 -17.19
C PRO A 18 16.86 -19.97 -18.00
N VAL A 19 17.03 -19.97 -19.32
CA VAL A 19 16.08 -20.47 -20.32
C VAL A 19 16.12 -22.00 -20.30
N ALA A 20 15.01 -22.65 -19.97
CA ALA A 20 14.81 -24.08 -20.21
C ALA A 20 13.93 -24.25 -21.45
N VAL A 21 14.53 -24.72 -22.55
CA VAL A 21 13.83 -25.19 -23.75
C VAL A 21 13.40 -26.63 -23.51
N SER A 22 12.10 -26.88 -23.45
CA SER A 22 11.52 -28.22 -23.53
C SER A 22 10.70 -28.30 -24.82
N MET A 23 11.12 -29.14 -25.76
CA MET A 23 10.33 -29.45 -26.95
C MET A 23 9.19 -30.41 -26.60
N PRO A 24 7.98 -30.27 -27.17
CA PRO A 24 6.96 -31.30 -27.09
C PRO A 24 7.09 -32.30 -28.25
N PHE A 25 7.15 -33.59 -27.89
CA PHE A 25 6.90 -34.73 -28.77
C PHE A 25 5.38 -34.84 -28.99
N SER A 26 4.93 -34.84 -30.24
CA SER A 26 3.52 -34.96 -30.61
C SER A 26 3.00 -36.38 -30.44
N ALA A 27 1.81 -36.51 -29.85
CA ALA A 27 0.84 -37.58 -30.12
C ALA A 27 -0.57 -36.97 -29.99
N GLU A 28 -1.41 -37.15 -31.02
CA GLU A 28 -2.75 -36.59 -31.18
C GLU A 28 -3.84 -37.38 -30.37
N PRO A 29 -5.17 -37.26 -30.63
CA PRO A 29 -6.07 -36.32 -29.96
C PRO A 29 -7.29 -37.01 -29.32
N GLU A 30 -7.74 -36.59 -28.13
CA GLU A 30 -9.06 -37.01 -27.63
C GLU A 30 -9.82 -35.84 -26.97
N THR A 31 -10.85 -35.40 -27.68
CA THR A 31 -12.21 -35.09 -27.23
C THR A 31 -12.44 -34.43 -25.86
N THR A 32 -12.99 -33.20 -25.92
CA THR A 32 -13.58 -32.37 -24.85
C THR A 32 -14.57 -33.14 -23.95
N PRO A 33 -14.80 -32.70 -22.69
CA PRO A 33 -15.79 -31.62 -22.47
C PRO A 33 -15.37 -30.55 -21.45
N LEU A 34 -15.95 -29.37 -21.64
CA LEU A 34 -15.94 -28.22 -20.74
C LEU A 34 -16.25 -28.62 -19.28
N GLY A 35 -15.39 -28.19 -18.36
CA GLY A 35 -15.65 -28.11 -16.92
C GLY A 35 -15.37 -26.69 -16.44
N PRO A 36 -16.18 -26.13 -15.52
CA PRO A 36 -16.29 -24.69 -15.32
C PRO A 36 -15.04 -24.09 -14.68
N ALA A 37 -14.69 -22.89 -15.15
CA ALA A 37 -13.71 -22.03 -14.51
C ALA A 37 -14.10 -21.83 -13.04
N GLU A 38 -13.31 -22.38 -12.13
CA GLU A 38 -13.40 -22.01 -10.73
C GLU A 38 -13.05 -20.52 -10.62
N PRO A 39 -13.95 -19.67 -10.08
CA PRO A 39 -13.56 -18.32 -9.74
C PRO A 39 -12.56 -18.43 -8.61
N SER A 40 -11.29 -18.14 -8.92
CA SER A 40 -10.23 -17.90 -7.95
C SER A 40 -10.65 -16.73 -7.07
N SER A 41 -11.43 -17.04 -6.04
CA SER A 41 -11.82 -16.12 -4.99
C SER A 41 -10.54 -15.52 -4.41
N ALA A 42 -10.40 -14.20 -4.58
CA ALA A 42 -9.39 -13.44 -3.90
C ALA A 42 -9.62 -13.66 -2.40
N GLN A 43 -8.81 -14.53 -1.80
CA GLN A 43 -8.85 -14.79 -0.38
C GLN A 43 -8.43 -13.51 0.33
N GLU A 44 -9.43 -12.74 0.76
CA GLU A 44 -9.27 -11.71 1.77
C GLU A 44 -8.79 -12.41 3.04
N LYS A 45 -7.47 -12.39 3.25
CA LYS A 45 -6.85 -12.86 4.49
C LYS A 45 -7.44 -12.01 5.63
N ALA A 46 -8.47 -12.53 6.29
CA ALA A 46 -9.00 -11.97 7.52
C ALA A 46 -7.86 -11.94 8.55
N GLN A 47 -7.26 -10.77 8.75
CA GLN A 47 -6.24 -10.58 9.77
C GLN A 47 -6.87 -10.82 11.14
N SER A 48 -6.15 -11.57 11.99
CA SER A 48 -6.56 -11.79 13.38
C SER A 48 -6.72 -10.44 14.11
N PRO A 49 -7.74 -10.29 14.99
CA PRO A 49 -7.94 -9.05 15.75
C PRO A 49 -6.68 -8.68 16.52
N LYS A 50 -6.23 -7.44 16.37
CA LYS A 50 -5.06 -6.90 17.05
C LYS A 50 -5.51 -6.14 18.31
N ALA A 51 -4.63 -6.03 19.30
CA ALA A 51 -4.95 -5.35 20.56
C ALA A 51 -5.46 -3.92 20.37
N TYR A 52 -4.97 -3.20 19.35
CA TYR A 52 -5.37 -1.83 19.08
C TYR A 52 -6.69 -1.69 18.31
N ASP A 53 -7.36 -2.79 17.94
CA ASP A 53 -8.69 -2.74 17.31
C ASP A 53 -9.78 -2.25 18.27
N MET A 54 -9.58 -2.36 19.59
CA MET A 54 -10.49 -1.80 20.59
C MET A 54 -10.55 -0.26 20.57
N LEU A 55 -9.53 0.37 20.01
CA LEU A 55 -9.42 1.82 19.86
C LEU A 55 -9.80 2.30 18.45
N ARG A 56 -10.39 1.40 17.64
CA ARG A 56 -10.82 1.73 16.29
C ARG A 56 -11.92 2.79 16.32
N MET A 57 -11.75 3.81 15.51
CA MET A 57 -12.75 4.83 15.25
C MET A 57 -13.19 4.78 13.79
N ASP A 58 -14.50 4.88 13.59
CA ASP A 58 -15.10 5.08 12.27
C ASP A 58 -14.86 6.53 11.83
N GLY A 59 -14.38 6.71 10.60
CA GLY A 59 -14.06 8.02 10.05
C GLY A 59 -15.24 8.98 10.00
N GLU A 60 -16.47 8.49 9.87
CA GLU A 60 -17.67 9.34 9.89
C GLU A 60 -17.94 9.97 11.27
N ARG A 61 -17.29 9.45 12.32
CA ARG A 61 -17.45 9.91 13.71
C ARG A 61 -16.28 10.77 14.19
N ILE A 62 -15.25 10.94 13.37
CA ILE A 62 -14.06 11.72 13.69
C ILE A 62 -14.27 13.16 13.23
N ILE A 63 -14.22 14.10 14.18
CA ILE A 63 -14.42 15.54 13.94
C ILE A 63 -13.09 16.31 13.77
N THR A 64 -11.98 15.59 13.66
CA THR A 64 -10.63 16.13 13.61
C THR A 64 -10.28 16.57 12.19
N GLU A 65 -9.71 17.77 12.03
CA GLU A 65 -9.18 18.25 10.75
C GLU A 65 -7.91 17.49 10.32
N GLU A 66 -7.61 17.45 9.02
CA GLU A 66 -6.46 16.71 8.47
C GLU A 66 -5.12 17.10 9.11
N GLU A 67 -4.94 18.37 9.45
CA GLU A 67 -3.71 18.89 10.08
C GLU A 67 -3.46 18.34 11.49
N HIS A 68 -4.48 17.75 12.12
CA HIS A 68 -4.41 17.15 13.45
C HIS A 68 -4.59 15.63 13.40
N PHE A 69 -4.71 15.06 12.21
CA PHE A 69 -4.98 13.64 12.01
C PHE A 69 -3.70 12.88 11.67
N GLY A 70 -3.28 11.99 12.57
CA GLY A 70 -2.04 11.23 12.43
C GLY A 70 -2.07 9.90 13.16
N ILE A 71 -1.03 9.11 12.94
CA ILE A 71 -0.77 7.84 13.63
C ILE A 71 0.62 7.86 14.24
N ILE A 72 0.80 7.16 15.36
CA ILE A 72 2.05 7.15 16.13
C ILE A 72 2.31 5.78 16.75
N ASN A 73 3.54 5.27 16.61
CA ASN A 73 3.97 3.99 17.24
C ASN A 73 5.00 4.17 18.37
N GLY A 74 5.18 5.41 18.86
CA GLY A 74 6.15 5.78 19.89
C GLY A 74 7.54 6.11 19.37
N VAL A 75 7.87 5.76 18.13
CA VAL A 75 9.16 6.06 17.48
C VAL A 75 8.99 6.94 16.25
N LEU A 76 7.89 6.75 15.53
CA LEU A 76 7.54 7.44 14.31
C LEU A 76 6.11 7.97 14.42
N THR A 77 5.90 9.17 13.90
CA THR A 77 4.59 9.79 13.69
C THR A 77 4.49 10.18 12.22
N ALA A 78 3.33 9.92 11.62
CA ALA A 78 3.00 10.35 10.27
C ALA A 78 1.63 11.03 10.27
N GLY A 79 1.50 12.13 9.54
CA GLY A 79 0.22 12.75 9.25
C GLY A 79 -0.50 11.99 8.15
N ILE A 80 -1.82 11.88 8.29
CA ILE A 80 -2.67 11.09 7.41
C ILE A 80 -3.69 12.03 6.76
N ASN A 81 -3.77 11.99 5.44
CA ASN A 81 -4.82 12.67 4.71
C ASN A 81 -6.00 11.70 4.57
N TYR A 82 -7.14 12.03 5.16
CA TYR A 82 -8.32 11.16 5.09
C TYR A 82 -9.21 11.48 3.88
N ARG A 83 -9.02 12.62 3.18
CA ARG A 83 -9.79 12.97 1.99
C ARG A 83 -9.43 12.15 0.74
N ASP A 84 -8.22 11.60 0.70
CA ASP A 84 -7.79 10.69 -0.35
C ASP A 84 -7.12 9.44 0.21
N VAL A 85 -7.15 8.35 -0.55
CA VAL A 85 -6.79 7.03 -0.02
C VAL A 85 -5.29 6.84 0.15
N GLY A 86 -4.43 7.72 -0.37
CA GLY A 86 -3.03 7.38 -0.58
C GLY A 86 -2.01 8.45 -0.24
N THR A 87 -2.47 9.62 0.23
CA THR A 87 -1.57 10.70 0.64
C THR A 87 -1.17 10.53 2.11
N LEU A 88 0.10 10.80 2.38
CA LEU A 88 0.70 10.94 3.71
C LEU A 88 1.46 12.26 3.74
N SER A 89 1.36 12.98 4.84
CA SER A 89 2.01 14.28 5.02
C SER A 89 2.70 14.35 6.36
N GLY A 90 3.84 15.01 6.41
CA GLY A 90 4.65 15.11 7.61
C GLY A 90 5.23 13.76 8.05
N LEU A 91 6.47 13.82 8.55
CA LEU A 91 7.13 12.65 9.11
C LEU A 91 7.99 13.08 10.29
N TYR A 92 7.78 12.47 11.45
CA TYR A 92 8.49 12.80 12.66
C TYR A 92 9.00 11.54 13.36
N ALA A 93 10.32 11.45 13.53
CA ALA A 93 10.97 10.40 14.30
C ALA A 93 12.22 10.98 14.95
N PRO A 94 12.22 11.27 16.27
CA PRO A 94 13.34 11.91 16.94
C PRO A 94 14.69 11.27 16.62
N PRO A 95 15.73 12.06 16.29
CA PRO A 95 15.78 13.53 16.30
C PRO A 95 15.28 14.20 15.00
N PHE A 96 14.78 13.44 14.03
CA PHE A 96 14.42 13.92 12.71
C PHE A 96 12.96 14.36 12.63
N ALA A 97 12.73 15.46 11.92
CA ALA A 97 11.41 15.99 11.62
C ALA A 97 11.43 16.56 10.20
N SER A 98 10.44 16.19 9.39
CA SER A 98 10.20 16.80 8.09
C SER A 98 8.72 17.12 8.00
N SER A 99 8.40 18.40 8.18
CA SER A 99 7.03 18.92 8.08
C SER A 99 6.58 19.05 6.62
N ASP A 100 7.52 19.07 5.68
CA ASP A 100 7.32 19.18 4.24
C ASP A 100 7.32 17.81 3.52
N PHE A 101 7.50 16.72 4.25
CA PHE A 101 7.39 15.38 3.70
C PHE A 101 5.99 15.17 3.12
N MET A 102 5.93 14.73 1.87
CA MET A 102 4.68 14.42 1.18
C MET A 102 4.88 13.16 0.34
N LEU A 103 4.05 12.15 0.57
CA LEU A 103 3.93 10.99 -0.29
C LEU A 103 2.51 10.96 -0.85
N GLU A 104 2.37 10.94 -2.17
CA GLU A 104 1.07 10.88 -2.83
C GLU A 104 0.98 9.64 -3.73
N LEU A 105 -0.09 8.86 -3.57
CA LEU A 105 -0.48 7.84 -4.54
C LEU A 105 -1.48 8.45 -5.53
N ARG A 106 -1.15 8.35 -6.82
CA ARG A 106 -2.05 8.77 -7.90
C ARG A 106 -2.31 7.61 -8.85
N LEU A 107 -3.57 7.40 -9.19
CA LEU A 107 -3.98 6.47 -10.23
C LEU A 107 -4.45 7.27 -11.43
N PHE A 108 -3.91 6.96 -12.61
CA PHE A 108 -4.18 7.73 -13.82
C PHE A 108 -3.88 9.23 -13.70
N GLY A 109 -2.94 9.61 -12.82
CA GLY A 109 -2.59 11.01 -12.55
C GLY A 109 -3.50 11.73 -11.55
N GLU A 110 -4.56 11.08 -11.07
CA GLU A 110 -5.54 11.64 -10.14
C GLU A 110 -5.42 11.05 -8.73
N LYS A 111 -5.80 11.84 -7.72
CA LYS A 111 -5.96 11.34 -6.35
C LYS A 111 -7.28 10.62 -6.24
N VAL A 112 -7.27 9.44 -5.63
CA VAL A 112 -8.49 8.65 -5.41
C VAL A 112 -9.20 9.20 -4.17
N PRO A 113 -10.42 9.76 -4.30
CA PRO A 113 -11.16 10.28 -3.15
C PRO A 113 -11.54 9.14 -2.20
N THR A 114 -11.37 9.36 -0.90
CA THR A 114 -11.77 8.41 0.13
C THR A 114 -13.29 8.39 0.25
N LYS A 115 -13.88 7.20 0.22
CA LYS A 115 -15.29 6.96 0.52
C LYS A 115 -15.50 6.55 1.97
N LYS A 116 -14.60 5.71 2.49
CA LYS A 116 -14.66 5.17 3.85
C LYS A 116 -13.26 5.07 4.42
N TYR A 117 -13.14 5.31 5.71
CA TYR A 117 -11.89 5.05 6.40
C TYR A 117 -12.14 4.65 7.85
N ASP A 118 -11.18 3.92 8.40
CA ASP A 118 -11.13 3.65 9.82
C ASP A 118 -9.75 4.01 10.36
N TRP A 119 -9.75 4.65 11.52
CA TRP A 119 -8.55 5.05 12.22
C TRP A 119 -8.29 4.11 13.38
N ARG A 120 -7.02 3.74 13.54
CA ARG A 120 -6.46 3.08 14.71
C ARG A 120 -5.16 3.80 15.08
N PRO A 121 -4.68 3.69 16.33
CA PRO A 121 -3.51 4.42 16.80
C PRO A 121 -2.23 4.30 15.94
N ILE A 122 -2.01 3.14 15.32
CA ILE A 122 -0.82 2.85 14.49
C ILE A 122 -1.15 2.54 13.03
N GLU A 123 -2.43 2.59 12.64
CA GLU A 123 -2.90 2.11 11.35
C GLU A 123 -4.13 2.90 10.89
N VAL A 124 -4.12 3.35 9.64
CA VAL A 124 -5.32 3.90 8.99
C VAL A 124 -5.63 3.08 7.75
N ARG A 125 -6.87 2.60 7.65
CA ARG A 125 -7.38 1.95 6.44
C ARG A 125 -8.30 2.90 5.72
N ARG A 126 -8.13 3.00 4.41
CA ARG A 126 -8.93 3.86 3.54
C ARG A 126 -9.40 3.06 2.35
N GLU A 127 -10.61 3.35 1.92
CA GLU A 127 -11.21 2.80 0.73
C GLU A 127 -11.79 3.94 -0.09
N GLY A 128 -11.57 3.89 -1.40
CA GLY A 128 -12.08 4.85 -2.36
C GLY A 128 -12.31 4.19 -3.70
N GLU A 129 -12.79 4.96 -4.67
CA GLU A 129 -13.06 4.47 -6.01
C GLU A 129 -12.68 5.54 -7.02
N LEU A 130 -12.03 5.13 -8.11
CA LEU A 130 -11.70 6.01 -9.23
C LEU A 130 -11.91 5.24 -10.54
N HIS A 131 -12.72 5.81 -11.45
CA HIS A 131 -13.06 5.20 -12.75
C HIS A 131 -13.54 3.74 -12.67
N GLY A 132 -14.34 3.39 -11.66
CA GLY A 132 -14.83 2.02 -11.45
C GLY A 132 -13.81 1.06 -10.83
N ILE A 133 -12.62 1.55 -10.44
CA ILE A 133 -11.61 0.78 -9.72
C ILE A 133 -11.70 1.12 -8.24
N THR A 134 -12.04 0.12 -7.43
CA THR A 134 -11.97 0.22 -5.96
C THR A 134 -10.52 0.13 -5.52
N VAL A 135 -10.11 1.06 -4.67
CA VAL A 135 -8.76 1.15 -4.13
C VAL A 135 -8.84 1.10 -2.62
N SER A 136 -8.15 0.15 -2.03
CA SER A 136 -8.01 0.02 -0.58
C SER A 136 -6.56 0.16 -0.19
N THR A 137 -6.28 0.99 0.80
CA THR A 137 -4.94 1.18 1.35
C THR A 137 -4.95 0.95 2.85
N SER A 138 -3.83 0.47 3.37
CA SER A 138 -3.55 0.46 4.80
C SER A 138 -2.19 1.11 5.03
N THR A 139 -2.18 2.21 5.76
CA THR A 139 -0.95 2.84 6.22
C THR A 139 -0.69 2.35 7.63
N ILE A 140 0.39 1.59 7.82
CA ILE A 140 0.74 0.97 9.10
C ILE A 140 2.13 1.42 9.49
N LEU A 141 2.28 1.97 10.70
CA LEU A 141 3.60 2.22 11.26
C LEU A 141 4.18 0.90 11.75
N ALA A 142 5.20 0.39 11.04
CA ALA A 142 5.88 -0.84 11.42
C ALA A 142 6.48 -0.72 12.84
N SER A 143 6.20 -1.70 13.70
CA SER A 143 6.85 -1.81 15.01
C SER A 143 8.11 -2.67 14.90
N GLY A 144 9.19 -2.25 15.56
CA GLY A 144 10.36 -3.11 15.80
C GLY A 144 11.33 -3.34 14.63
N ARG A 145 11.22 -2.59 13.52
CA ARG A 145 12.23 -2.62 12.45
C ARG A 145 12.81 -1.23 12.23
N ARG A 146 14.13 -1.12 12.37
CA ARG A 146 14.96 0.01 11.96
C ARG A 146 15.67 -0.37 10.66
#